data_AF-A0A9P7B0Q2-F1
#
_entry.id   AF-A0A9P7B0Q2-F1
#
_cell.length_a   1.000
_cell.length_b   1.000
_cell.length_c   1.000
_cell.angle_alpha   90.00
_cell.angle_beta   90.00
_cell.angle_gamma   90.00
#
_symmetry.space_group_name_H-M   'P 1'
#
loop_
_entity.id
_entity.type
_entity.pdbx_description
1 polymer ?
#
loop_
_entity_poly.entity_id
_entity_poly.type
_entity_poly.pdbx_seq_one_letter_code
_entity_poly.pdbx_strand_id
1 'polypeptide(L)'
;MRFMASFLQILAIILFLAIPSFAKSKVGYVTLINATPYDWKLTDSHSYQVEWSFPKEVKAGTAHEQYIKFKKNHRDDTAEAFYSLENSPSPASFIIKARAPRHIEVQFQETLASLNNPEGSTLNLGFVENGVVSFVLSGDTDSYISSNPPVAWMQSMLSAIGSRSMRDISIPGSHDSGMSEVSYSWGGHPHNTQTQSTTIYHQLIDGARLFDIRPTYYNGRFYEGHFTRFGSGMVGGTGRKISDTVKDINLFTNQYPGELVILDISHEMDATKNFRGLSVKKWGKFFEEMSKLQALWIASSDIGDDLSLLPISTFIAPGSQSAVLVRLPDGAPLPGQSSSLPLMERDVAAIESTAGMDHTDGMMQLGPAQDGDDSDSMGTEGMLPSGLISNDDDKGDNATATHRTNGPTPSVLSFDQRVGSWLDESSDNNTSSPDTNSQNIEDIDNAVPTPSSPPSSIGFFPLPTSPPAAAPEPLPTSASRPPGSSSQAFIHARRLPITGSYSNTDKPSRLIADQLNKLAEFRSSPQAAVHKSTWTITQRNLVHITDVANRKTSIIGLAIHAKRALLGSLWDGMIRRSSWPNVIEIDDFRGSEVTSLCMAINDYFAKPSGEGEASGINVMAKRRRRVEDDRADAR
;
A
#
# COMPACT_ATOMS: atom_id res chain seq x y z
N MET A 1 52.11 13.47 -38.30
CA MET A 1 52.03 12.44 -37.24
C MET A 1 51.19 12.86 -36.04
N ARG A 2 51.63 13.78 -35.14
CA ARG A 2 50.88 14.08 -33.88
C ARG A 2 49.38 14.38 -34.04
N PHE A 3 48.95 15.07 -35.10
CA PHE A 3 47.53 15.36 -35.35
C PHE A 3 46.63 14.13 -35.58
N MET A 4 47.16 13.02 -36.14
CA MET A 4 46.34 11.82 -36.40
C MET A 4 46.01 11.06 -35.11
N ALA A 5 46.91 11.07 -34.11
CA ALA A 5 46.67 10.41 -32.83
C ALA A 5 45.47 11.01 -32.10
N SER A 6 45.37 12.35 -32.05
CA SER A 6 44.23 13.05 -31.45
C SER A 6 42.93 12.81 -32.22
N PHE A 7 42.98 12.69 -33.56
CA PHE A 7 41.79 12.40 -34.35
C PHE A 7 41.27 10.98 -34.10
N LEU A 8 42.15 9.97 -33.99
CA LEU A 8 41.75 8.61 -33.60
C LEU A 8 41.19 8.56 -32.18
N GLN A 9 41.73 9.31 -31.22
CA GLN A 9 41.17 9.35 -29.86
C GLN A 9 39.76 9.97 -29.82
N ILE A 10 39.53 11.06 -30.56
CA ILE A 10 38.19 11.67 -30.67
C ILE A 10 37.22 10.71 -31.37
N LEU A 11 37.64 10.07 -32.47
CA LEU A 11 36.81 9.08 -33.17
C LEU A 11 36.48 7.88 -32.28
N ALA A 12 37.43 7.38 -31.48
CA ALA A 12 37.22 6.30 -30.54
C ALA A 12 36.23 6.68 -29.42
N ILE A 13 36.31 7.91 -28.89
CA ILE A 13 35.35 8.42 -27.89
C ILE A 13 33.94 8.53 -28.50
N ILE A 14 33.82 9.04 -29.73
CA ILE A 14 32.54 9.11 -30.45
C ILE A 14 31.99 7.70 -30.70
N LEU A 15 32.83 6.73 -31.08
CA LEU A 15 32.41 5.34 -31.29
C LEU A 15 31.99 4.64 -29.99
N PHE A 16 32.63 4.97 -28.86
CA PHE A 16 32.26 4.46 -27.53
C PHE A 16 30.93 5.07 -27.02
N LEU A 17 30.64 6.33 -27.41
CA LEU A 17 29.35 6.98 -27.18
C LEU A 17 28.26 6.52 -28.18
N ALA A 18 28.66 5.98 -29.34
CA ALA A 18 27.80 5.47 -30.39
C ALA A 18 27.64 3.94 -30.37
N ILE A 19 27.97 3.27 -29.26
CA ILE A 19 27.53 1.88 -29.04
C ILE A 19 26.00 1.88 -29.10
N PRO A 20 25.36 1.14 -30.02
CA PRO A 20 23.90 1.08 -30.07
C PRO A 20 23.43 0.50 -28.74
N SER A 21 22.62 1.27 -28.01
CA SER A 21 22.16 0.87 -26.68
C SER A 21 21.30 -0.38 -26.80
N PHE A 22 21.90 -1.55 -26.56
CA PHE A 22 21.23 -2.84 -26.59
C PHE A 22 20.01 -2.74 -25.67
N ALA A 23 18.83 -2.80 -26.29
CA ALA A 23 17.56 -2.47 -25.66
C ALA A 23 17.22 -3.48 -24.55
N LYS A 24 17.76 -3.25 -23.34
CA LYS A 24 17.63 -4.16 -22.19
C LYS A 24 16.17 -4.50 -21.96
N SER A 25 15.87 -5.80 -21.96
CA SER A 25 14.52 -6.33 -21.75
C SER A 25 13.89 -5.75 -20.49
N LYS A 26 12.62 -5.37 -20.55
CA LYS A 26 11.91 -4.76 -19.42
C LYS A 26 10.90 -5.73 -18.86
N VAL A 27 11.02 -6.00 -17.57
CA VAL A 27 10.16 -6.92 -16.80
C VAL A 27 9.16 -6.14 -15.95
N GLY A 28 8.00 -6.73 -15.72
CA GLY A 28 6.95 -6.23 -14.85
C GLY A 28 5.93 -7.33 -14.61
N TYR A 29 4.94 -7.06 -13.77
CA TYR A 29 3.95 -8.05 -13.35
C TYR A 29 2.52 -7.52 -13.50
N VAL A 30 1.57 -8.41 -13.77
CA VAL A 30 0.13 -8.11 -13.77
C VAL A 30 -0.54 -9.04 -12.76
N THR A 31 -1.07 -8.50 -11.67
CA THR A 31 -1.91 -9.28 -10.74
C THR A 31 -3.33 -9.35 -11.29
N LEU A 32 -3.81 -10.56 -11.55
CA LEU A 32 -5.20 -10.86 -11.87
C LEU A 32 -5.92 -11.17 -10.56
N ILE A 33 -6.99 -10.45 -10.24
CA ILE A 33 -7.80 -10.70 -9.04
C ILE A 33 -9.23 -11.01 -9.50
N ASN A 34 -9.58 -12.29 -9.50
CA ASN A 34 -10.93 -12.74 -9.79
C ASN A 34 -11.76 -12.75 -8.51
N ALA A 35 -12.50 -11.66 -8.30
CA ALA A 35 -13.48 -11.51 -7.23
C ALA A 35 -14.92 -11.73 -7.72
N THR A 36 -15.10 -12.23 -8.95
CA THR A 36 -16.42 -12.65 -9.48
C THR A 36 -16.78 -14.07 -9.00
N PRO A 37 -18.05 -14.50 -9.09
CA PRO A 37 -18.44 -15.89 -8.84
C PRO A 37 -18.15 -16.84 -10.02
N TYR A 38 -17.53 -16.36 -11.10
CA TYR A 38 -17.30 -17.08 -12.35
C TYR A 38 -15.81 -17.43 -12.53
N ASP A 39 -15.49 -18.64 -13.00
CA ASP A 39 -14.10 -19.00 -13.34
C ASP A 39 -13.72 -18.32 -14.66
N TRP A 40 -12.57 -17.67 -14.75
CA TRP A 40 -12.10 -17.07 -16.01
C TRP A 40 -11.30 -18.11 -16.80
N LYS A 41 -11.70 -18.45 -18.03
CA LYS A 41 -10.96 -19.39 -18.90
C LYS A 41 -10.23 -18.66 -20.01
N LEU A 42 -8.98 -19.03 -20.22
CA LEU A 42 -8.18 -18.55 -21.35
C LEU A 42 -8.67 -19.24 -22.63
N THR A 43 -9.23 -18.49 -23.57
CA THR A 43 -9.80 -19.00 -24.83
C THR A 43 -8.82 -18.93 -26.00
N ASP A 44 -8.02 -17.88 -26.08
CA ASP A 44 -6.83 -17.74 -26.95
C ASP A 44 -5.71 -16.99 -26.22
N SER A 45 -4.47 -17.18 -26.64
CA SER A 45 -3.34 -16.34 -26.25
C SER A 45 -2.24 -16.38 -27.30
N HIS A 46 -1.87 -15.22 -27.82
CA HIS A 46 -0.79 -15.07 -28.81
C HIS A 46 0.16 -13.92 -28.43
N SER A 47 1.41 -13.99 -28.87
CA SER A 47 2.41 -12.97 -28.54
C SER A 47 3.50 -12.83 -29.59
N TYR A 48 4.01 -11.60 -29.71
CA TYR A 48 5.13 -11.24 -30.57
C TYR A 48 6.11 -10.36 -29.78
N GLN A 49 7.35 -10.83 -29.66
CA GLN A 49 8.45 -10.19 -28.92
C GLN A 49 8.25 -9.92 -27.41
N VAL A 50 7.07 -10.21 -26.86
CA VAL A 50 6.80 -10.29 -25.40
C VAL A 50 7.03 -11.74 -24.90
N GLU A 51 7.36 -11.92 -23.63
CA GLU A 51 7.26 -13.18 -22.89
C GLU A 51 5.91 -13.19 -22.17
N TRP A 52 5.04 -14.11 -22.56
CA TRP A 52 3.59 -14.03 -22.36
C TRP A 52 3.02 -15.44 -22.26
N SER A 53 2.62 -15.85 -21.06
CA SER A 53 2.17 -17.20 -20.76
C SER A 53 1.16 -17.15 -19.60
N PHE A 54 -0.06 -16.76 -19.93
CA PHE A 54 -1.17 -16.65 -18.98
C PHE A 54 -1.68 -18.01 -18.50
N PRO A 55 -2.22 -18.12 -17.28
CA PRO A 55 -2.82 -19.37 -16.81
C PRO A 55 -4.05 -19.74 -17.64
N LYS A 56 -4.31 -21.05 -17.81
CA LYS A 56 -5.51 -21.52 -18.54
C LYS A 56 -6.83 -21.18 -17.83
N GLU A 57 -6.76 -20.90 -16.54
CA GLU A 57 -7.89 -20.65 -15.65
C GLU A 57 -7.46 -19.71 -14.51
N VAL A 58 -8.29 -18.71 -14.18
CA VAL A 58 -8.22 -17.97 -12.91
C VAL A 58 -9.54 -18.19 -12.17
N LYS A 59 -9.51 -18.97 -11.08
CA LYS A 59 -10.72 -19.48 -10.42
C LYS A 59 -11.48 -18.39 -9.64
N ALA A 60 -12.79 -18.54 -9.52
CA ALA A 60 -13.69 -17.64 -8.81
C ALA A 60 -13.29 -17.43 -7.34
N GLY A 61 -12.87 -16.21 -7.00
CA GLY A 61 -12.36 -15.83 -5.67
C GLY A 61 -10.84 -15.96 -5.49
N THR A 62 -10.05 -16.19 -6.54
CA THR A 62 -8.57 -16.37 -6.47
C THR A 62 -7.79 -15.27 -7.18
N ALA A 63 -6.50 -15.14 -6.87
CA ALA A 63 -5.59 -14.23 -7.55
C ALA A 63 -4.43 -14.96 -8.26
N HIS A 64 -3.81 -14.30 -9.24
CA HIS A 64 -2.65 -14.81 -9.97
C HIS A 64 -1.70 -13.66 -10.36
N GLU A 65 -0.43 -13.71 -9.96
CA GLU A 65 0.58 -12.77 -10.46
C GLU A 65 1.22 -13.29 -11.76
N GLN A 66 0.87 -12.65 -12.88
CA GLN A 66 1.47 -12.93 -14.18
C GLN A 66 2.80 -12.19 -14.35
N TYR A 67 3.87 -12.91 -14.72
CA TYR A 67 5.12 -12.31 -15.19
C TYR A 67 5.01 -11.85 -16.65
N ILE A 68 5.49 -10.64 -16.94
CA ILE A 68 5.57 -10.05 -18.29
C ILE A 68 7.00 -9.57 -18.55
N LYS A 69 7.54 -9.88 -19.74
CA LYS A 69 8.84 -9.36 -20.19
C LYS A 69 8.80 -8.93 -21.65
N PHE A 70 8.97 -7.64 -21.88
CA PHE A 70 9.24 -7.11 -23.21
C PHE A 70 10.69 -7.43 -23.56
N LYS A 71 10.93 -8.29 -24.56
CA LYS A 71 12.27 -8.86 -24.81
C LYS A 71 13.27 -7.81 -25.31
N LYS A 72 12.79 -6.73 -25.94
CA LYS A 72 13.59 -5.58 -26.43
C LYS A 72 12.83 -4.26 -26.21
N ASN A 73 12.96 -3.29 -27.12
CA ASN A 73 12.28 -1.99 -27.13
C ASN A 73 11.78 -1.68 -28.55
N HIS A 74 10.93 -2.54 -29.09
CA HIS A 74 10.43 -2.42 -30.45
C HIS A 74 9.14 -1.59 -30.49
N ARG A 75 8.74 -1.12 -31.68
CA ARG A 75 7.51 -0.31 -31.87
C ARG A 75 6.27 -1.18 -32.09
N ASP A 76 6.51 -2.48 -32.19
CA ASP A 76 5.63 -3.57 -32.58
C ASP A 76 5.60 -4.70 -31.53
N ASP A 77 6.19 -4.48 -30.35
CA ASP A 77 6.01 -5.35 -29.17
C ASP A 77 4.50 -5.47 -28.84
N THR A 78 3.90 -6.66 -29.02
CA THR A 78 2.46 -6.89 -28.82
C THR A 78 2.15 -8.31 -28.33
N ALA A 79 1.13 -8.45 -27.47
CA ALA A 79 0.59 -9.75 -27.07
C ALA A 79 -0.84 -9.62 -26.55
N GLU A 80 -1.63 -10.69 -26.63
CA GLU A 80 -3.03 -10.74 -26.20
C GLU A 80 -3.35 -12.06 -25.47
N ALA A 81 -4.22 -11.98 -24.47
CA ALA A 81 -4.75 -13.12 -23.71
C ALA A 81 -6.24 -12.92 -23.51
N PHE A 82 -7.04 -13.79 -24.10
CA PHE A 82 -8.50 -13.69 -24.19
C PHE A 82 -9.13 -14.53 -23.08
N TYR A 83 -10.03 -13.95 -22.31
CA TYR A 83 -10.71 -14.62 -21.19
C TYR A 83 -12.23 -14.51 -21.30
N SER A 84 -12.92 -15.63 -21.18
CA SER A 84 -14.37 -15.70 -20.94
C SER A 84 -14.68 -15.91 -19.47
N LEU A 85 -15.80 -15.37 -18.99
CA LEU A 85 -16.37 -15.69 -17.68
C LEU A 85 -17.25 -16.94 -17.82
N GLU A 86 -16.82 -18.07 -17.27
CA GLU A 86 -17.57 -19.33 -17.40
C GLU A 86 -18.87 -19.30 -16.60
N ASN A 87 -19.96 -19.70 -17.26
CA ASN A 87 -21.29 -19.81 -16.68
C ASN A 87 -21.85 -18.47 -16.15
N SER A 88 -21.39 -17.32 -16.68
CA SER A 88 -22.08 -16.05 -16.48
C SER A 88 -23.47 -16.07 -17.14
N PRO A 89 -24.51 -15.47 -16.54
CA PRO A 89 -25.88 -15.48 -17.09
C PRO A 89 -26.04 -14.79 -18.46
N SER A 90 -25.09 -13.91 -18.81
CA SER A 90 -24.92 -13.31 -20.14
C SER A 90 -23.47 -13.52 -20.61
N PRO A 91 -23.21 -13.59 -21.93
CA PRO A 91 -21.84 -13.66 -22.47
C PRO A 91 -21.02 -12.46 -22.00
N ALA A 92 -19.87 -12.71 -21.38
CA ALA A 92 -19.00 -11.69 -20.81
C ALA A 92 -17.54 -12.14 -20.94
N SER A 93 -16.70 -11.27 -21.54
CA SER A 93 -15.29 -11.57 -21.78
C SER A 93 -14.42 -10.32 -21.71
N PHE A 94 -13.11 -10.53 -21.67
CA PHE A 94 -12.12 -9.45 -21.76
C PHE A 94 -10.82 -9.95 -22.40
N ILE A 95 -10.05 -9.02 -22.97
CA ILE A 95 -8.71 -9.30 -23.49
C ILE A 95 -7.69 -8.49 -22.69
N ILE A 96 -6.73 -9.17 -22.05
CA ILE A 96 -5.54 -8.53 -21.50
C ILE A 96 -4.51 -8.41 -22.62
N LYS A 97 -3.89 -7.24 -22.76
CA LYS A 97 -3.09 -6.88 -23.94
C LYS A 97 -1.80 -6.19 -23.53
N ALA A 98 -0.68 -6.59 -24.10
CA ALA A 98 0.57 -5.82 -24.08
C ALA A 98 0.71 -5.00 -25.36
N ARG A 99 1.18 -3.76 -25.23
CA ARG A 99 1.31 -2.79 -26.33
C ARG A 99 2.59 -2.00 -26.29
N ALA A 100 3.06 -1.56 -27.45
CA ALA A 100 4.11 -0.57 -27.60
C ALA A 100 3.55 0.87 -27.65
N PRO A 101 4.23 1.88 -27.07
CA PRO A 101 5.34 1.75 -26.13
C PRO A 101 4.84 1.20 -24.79
N ARG A 102 5.57 0.20 -24.26
CA ARG A 102 5.21 -0.68 -23.11
C ARG A 102 4.12 -0.16 -22.18
N HIS A 103 2.90 -0.66 -22.38
CA HIS A 103 1.82 -0.63 -21.42
C HIS A 103 1.02 -1.94 -21.49
N ILE A 104 0.28 -2.22 -20.43
CA ILE A 104 -0.75 -3.25 -20.37
C ILE A 104 -2.11 -2.54 -20.45
N GLU A 105 -3.00 -3.04 -21.29
CA GLU A 105 -4.40 -2.61 -21.37
C GLU A 105 -5.34 -3.82 -21.22
N VAL A 106 -6.57 -3.59 -20.77
CA VAL A 106 -7.63 -4.59 -20.73
C VAL A 106 -8.83 -4.07 -21.49
N GLN A 107 -9.21 -4.77 -22.56
CA GLN A 107 -10.42 -4.46 -23.33
C GLN A 107 -11.59 -5.30 -22.83
N PHE A 108 -12.68 -4.64 -22.48
CA PHE A 108 -13.96 -5.24 -22.11
C PHE A 108 -14.69 -5.72 -23.38
N GLN A 109 -15.31 -6.90 -23.34
CA GLN A 109 -15.95 -7.56 -24.48
C GLN A 109 -17.25 -8.29 -24.11
N GLU A 110 -18.01 -8.66 -25.15
CA GLU A 110 -19.40 -9.14 -25.03
C GLU A 110 -20.21 -8.16 -24.16
N THR A 111 -21.06 -8.61 -23.22
CA THR A 111 -21.83 -7.70 -22.34
C THR A 111 -21.08 -7.30 -21.07
N LEU A 112 -19.75 -7.41 -21.03
CA LEU A 112 -18.97 -7.02 -19.85
C LEU A 112 -18.84 -5.50 -19.75
N ALA A 113 -19.33 -4.92 -18.66
CA ALA A 113 -19.16 -3.53 -18.27
C ALA A 113 -18.99 -3.43 -16.74
N SER A 114 -18.45 -2.32 -16.25
CA SER A 114 -18.31 -2.04 -14.81
C SER A 114 -18.51 -0.55 -14.52
N LEU A 115 -18.59 -0.16 -13.23
CA LEU A 115 -18.93 1.20 -12.76
C LEU A 115 -18.19 2.37 -13.46
N ASN A 116 -17.00 2.15 -14.04
CA ASN A 116 -16.26 3.17 -14.81
C ASN A 116 -15.62 2.60 -16.10
N ASN A 117 -16.08 1.44 -16.59
CA ASN A 117 -15.68 0.88 -17.89
C ASN A 117 -16.93 0.38 -18.63
N PRO A 118 -17.48 1.16 -19.59
CA PRO A 118 -18.59 0.72 -20.44
C PRO A 118 -18.24 -0.51 -21.30
N GLU A 119 -19.27 -1.13 -21.88
CA GLU A 119 -19.13 -2.21 -22.85
C GLU A 119 -18.18 -1.83 -23.99
N GLY A 120 -17.31 -2.76 -24.41
CA GLY A 120 -16.33 -2.54 -25.49
C GLY A 120 -15.14 -1.63 -25.13
N SER A 121 -15.13 -0.98 -23.96
CA SER A 121 -14.10 0.00 -23.58
C SER A 121 -12.75 -0.64 -23.22
N THR A 122 -11.68 0.16 -23.29
CA THR A 122 -10.32 -0.27 -22.96
C THR A 122 -9.79 0.49 -21.74
N LEU A 123 -9.39 -0.25 -20.72
CA LEU A 123 -8.72 0.25 -19.53
C LEU A 123 -7.21 0.11 -19.66
N ASN A 124 -6.48 1.23 -19.66
CA ASN A 124 -5.02 1.22 -19.63
C ASN A 124 -4.54 1.06 -18.18
N LEU A 125 -3.82 -0.03 -17.88
CA LEU A 125 -3.22 -0.30 -16.57
C LEU A 125 -1.79 0.26 -16.45
N GLY A 126 -1.19 0.71 -17.56
CA GLY A 126 0.21 1.16 -17.62
C GLY A 126 1.20 0.01 -17.53
N PHE A 127 2.43 0.30 -17.09
CA PHE A 127 3.48 -0.69 -16.86
C PHE A 127 4.53 -0.14 -15.89
N VAL A 128 4.93 -0.94 -14.90
CA VAL A 128 5.93 -0.56 -13.88
C VAL A 128 7.12 -1.50 -13.95
N GLU A 129 8.31 -0.98 -14.27
CA GLU A 129 9.53 -1.78 -14.44
C GLU A 129 9.98 -2.40 -13.10
N ASN A 130 10.02 -3.73 -13.04
CA ASN A 130 10.22 -4.54 -11.82
C ASN A 130 9.10 -4.40 -10.77
N GLY A 131 8.02 -3.70 -11.09
CA GLY A 131 6.83 -3.53 -10.28
C GLY A 131 5.62 -4.27 -10.84
N VAL A 132 4.45 -3.90 -10.35
CA VAL A 132 3.17 -4.56 -10.64
C VAL A 132 2.14 -3.54 -11.12
N VAL A 133 1.17 -4.01 -11.89
CA VAL A 133 -0.15 -3.38 -12.10
C VAL A 133 -1.22 -4.45 -11.85
N SER A 134 -2.48 -4.10 -11.58
CA SER A 134 -3.53 -5.09 -11.32
C SER A 134 -4.72 -4.98 -12.27
N PHE A 135 -5.20 -6.12 -12.77
CA PHE A 135 -6.58 -6.25 -13.25
C PHE A 135 -7.43 -6.91 -12.17
N VAL A 136 -8.32 -6.13 -11.58
CA VAL A 136 -9.33 -6.56 -10.62
C VAL A 136 -10.67 -6.56 -11.33
N LEU A 137 -11.45 -7.62 -11.16
CA LEU A 137 -12.87 -7.63 -11.53
C LEU A 137 -13.66 -8.34 -10.43
N SER A 138 -14.59 -7.60 -9.83
CA SER A 138 -15.48 -8.03 -8.73
C SER A 138 -16.93 -7.81 -9.13
N GLY A 139 -17.85 -8.53 -8.50
CA GLY A 139 -19.29 -8.40 -8.74
C GLY A 139 -19.86 -9.53 -9.60
N ASP A 140 -21.09 -9.30 -10.05
CA ASP A 140 -21.93 -10.22 -10.81
C ASP A 140 -22.78 -9.41 -11.81
N THR A 141 -23.88 -9.98 -12.34
CA THR A 141 -24.63 -9.42 -13.47
C THR A 141 -25.13 -7.99 -13.29
N ASP A 142 -25.37 -7.59 -12.04
CA ASP A 142 -26.15 -6.39 -11.74
C ASP A 142 -25.24 -5.16 -11.64
N SER A 143 -23.97 -5.36 -11.29
CA SER A 143 -22.90 -4.34 -11.31
C SER A 143 -21.53 -4.98 -11.06
N TYR A 144 -20.59 -4.84 -12.01
CA TYR A 144 -19.18 -5.15 -11.78
C TYR A 144 -18.37 -3.92 -11.32
N ILE A 145 -17.28 -4.20 -10.59
CA ILE A 145 -16.22 -3.26 -10.19
C ILE A 145 -14.92 -3.67 -10.87
N SER A 146 -14.13 -2.70 -11.31
CA SER A 146 -12.90 -2.88 -12.11
C SER A 146 -11.72 -2.11 -11.52
N SER A 147 -10.51 -2.32 -12.05
CA SER A 147 -9.30 -1.49 -11.80
C SER A 147 -9.44 -0.01 -12.20
N ASN A 148 -10.61 0.44 -12.65
CA ASN A 148 -10.95 1.85 -12.82
C ASN A 148 -12.02 2.28 -11.78
N PRO A 149 -11.64 2.62 -10.54
CA PRO A 149 -12.58 3.12 -9.54
C PRO A 149 -13.12 4.50 -9.95
N PRO A 150 -14.39 4.81 -9.67
CA PRO A 150 -14.87 6.20 -9.70
C PRO A 150 -14.14 7.04 -8.64
N VAL A 151 -13.91 8.33 -8.89
CA VAL A 151 -13.23 9.22 -7.92
C VAL A 151 -14.00 9.33 -6.60
N ALA A 152 -15.33 9.39 -6.65
CA ALA A 152 -16.24 9.29 -5.51
C ALA A 152 -16.64 7.82 -5.27
N TRP A 153 -15.66 6.96 -4.98
CA TRP A 153 -15.89 5.51 -4.89
C TRP A 153 -16.79 5.12 -3.70
N MET A 154 -16.80 5.87 -2.59
CA MET A 154 -17.63 5.53 -1.44
C MET A 154 -19.11 5.77 -1.74
N GLN A 155 -19.46 6.92 -2.31
CA GLN A 155 -20.81 7.18 -2.85
C GLN A 155 -21.22 6.13 -3.88
N SER A 156 -20.29 5.76 -4.79
CA SER A 156 -20.54 4.74 -5.82
C SER A 156 -20.78 3.33 -5.26
N MET A 157 -20.36 3.06 -4.02
CA MET A 157 -20.55 1.79 -3.33
C MET A 157 -21.56 1.85 -2.17
N LEU A 158 -22.24 2.98 -1.92
CA LEU A 158 -23.06 3.17 -0.71
C LEU A 158 -24.19 2.13 -0.55
N SER A 159 -24.67 1.52 -1.62
CA SER A 159 -25.61 0.39 -1.59
C SER A 159 -25.04 -0.87 -0.93
N ALA A 160 -23.73 -1.11 -1.09
CA ALA A 160 -23.02 -2.26 -0.51
C ALA A 160 -22.36 -1.95 0.85
N ILE A 161 -21.85 -0.72 1.03
CA ILE A 161 -21.10 -0.32 2.24
C ILE A 161 -21.89 0.51 3.25
N GLY A 162 -23.00 1.16 2.87
CA GLY A 162 -23.66 2.17 3.70
C GLY A 162 -24.17 1.62 5.04
N SER A 163 -24.79 0.44 5.05
CA SER A 163 -25.31 -0.22 6.25
C SER A 163 -24.24 -0.89 7.13
N ARG A 164 -22.97 -0.83 6.73
CA ARG A 164 -21.87 -1.60 7.32
C ARG A 164 -21.02 -0.75 8.26
N SER A 165 -20.47 -1.36 9.30
CA SER A 165 -19.55 -0.65 10.19
C SER A 165 -18.20 -0.36 9.52
N MET A 166 -17.41 0.57 10.06
CA MET A 166 -16.01 0.70 9.63
C MET A 166 -15.19 -0.57 9.86
N ARG A 167 -15.56 -1.39 10.86
CA ARG A 167 -14.94 -2.72 11.06
C ARG A 167 -15.29 -3.70 9.96
N ASP A 168 -16.36 -3.52 9.19
CA ASP A 168 -16.73 -4.44 8.10
C ASP A 168 -16.06 -4.12 6.76
N ILE A 169 -15.62 -2.87 6.53
CA ILE A 169 -15.10 -2.42 5.22
C ILE A 169 -13.56 -2.27 5.19
N SER A 170 -13.01 -2.24 3.98
CA SER A 170 -11.62 -1.83 3.69
C SER A 170 -11.60 -0.45 3.02
N ILE A 171 -10.69 0.42 3.45
CA ILE A 171 -10.41 1.73 2.84
C ILE A 171 -8.92 1.87 2.47
N PRO A 172 -8.56 2.61 1.42
CA PRO A 172 -7.15 2.86 1.09
C PRO A 172 -6.56 3.94 2.01
N GLY A 173 -5.33 3.72 2.48
CA GLY A 173 -4.59 4.60 3.37
C GLY A 173 -3.27 5.09 2.77
N SER A 174 -2.82 6.27 3.19
CA SER A 174 -1.54 6.87 2.79
C SER A 174 -0.63 7.04 4.01
N HIS A 175 0.60 6.50 3.93
CA HIS A 175 1.62 6.62 4.99
C HIS A 175 2.40 7.93 4.84
N ASP A 176 2.68 8.65 5.94
CA ASP A 176 3.40 9.93 5.89
C ASP A 176 2.82 10.90 4.83
N SER A 177 1.49 10.98 4.74
CA SER A 177 0.75 11.38 3.53
C SER A 177 1.18 12.71 2.91
N GLY A 178 1.56 13.67 3.76
CA GLY A 178 1.94 15.01 3.37
C GLY A 178 3.42 15.17 2.97
N MET A 179 4.22 14.10 3.02
CA MET A 179 5.62 14.06 2.58
C MET A 179 5.74 13.88 1.06
N SER A 180 5.02 14.72 0.30
CA SER A 180 5.10 14.80 -1.17
C SER A 180 6.29 15.63 -1.67
N GLU A 181 7.04 16.23 -0.75
CA GLU A 181 8.16 17.15 -0.95
C GLU A 181 9.03 17.10 0.32
N VAL A 182 10.23 17.70 0.28
CA VAL A 182 11.02 17.99 1.49
C VAL A 182 11.28 19.49 1.53
N SER A 183 10.68 20.19 2.48
CA SER A 183 10.65 21.66 2.59
C SER A 183 11.71 22.23 3.52
N TYR A 184 12.04 21.51 4.60
CA TYR A 184 13.20 21.76 5.47
C TYR A 184 13.83 20.43 5.86
N SER A 185 15.15 20.41 6.04
CA SER A 185 15.93 19.20 6.31
C SER A 185 16.81 19.37 7.54
N TRP A 186 16.87 18.29 8.32
CA TRP A 186 17.83 18.04 9.40
C TRP A 186 18.63 16.78 9.03
N GLY A 187 19.32 16.81 7.89
CA GLY A 187 20.06 15.67 7.35
C GLY A 187 19.21 14.69 6.52
N GLY A 188 17.88 14.89 6.46
CA GLY A 188 17.01 14.19 5.50
C GLY A 188 17.18 14.71 4.07
N HIS A 189 16.82 13.88 3.11
CA HIS A 189 16.90 14.12 1.68
C HIS A 189 15.66 13.49 1.01
N PRO A 190 15.15 13.96 -0.14
CA PRO A 190 14.00 13.34 -0.79
C PRO A 190 14.12 11.81 -0.98
N HIS A 191 15.35 11.30 -1.12
CA HIS A 191 15.62 9.86 -1.17
C HIS A 191 15.19 9.07 0.09
N ASN A 192 15.30 9.65 1.28
CA ASN A 192 15.12 9.00 2.58
C ASN A 192 14.19 9.78 3.53
N THR A 193 13.27 10.57 2.96
CA THR A 193 12.36 11.45 3.72
C THR A 193 11.08 11.74 2.93
N GLN A 194 11.10 11.68 1.60
CA GLN A 194 9.89 11.80 0.78
C GLN A 194 9.25 10.42 0.57
N THR A 195 8.10 10.18 1.19
CA THR A 195 7.36 8.91 1.10
C THR A 195 6.34 8.90 -0.05
N GLN A 196 5.85 10.08 -0.46
CA GLN A 196 4.79 10.24 -1.46
C GLN A 196 5.30 10.99 -2.69
N SER A 197 4.84 10.62 -3.90
CA SER A 197 5.14 11.39 -5.13
C SER A 197 4.07 12.41 -5.51
N THR A 198 2.91 12.36 -4.84
CA THR A 198 1.66 13.08 -5.16
C THR A 198 1.16 13.89 -3.96
N THR A 199 0.39 14.95 -4.20
CA THR A 199 -0.21 15.76 -3.11
C THR A 199 -1.43 15.07 -2.50
N ILE A 200 -1.86 15.48 -1.30
CA ILE A 200 -3.06 14.94 -0.61
C ILE A 200 -4.29 14.95 -1.54
N TYR A 201 -4.47 16.03 -2.32
CA TYR A 201 -5.55 16.11 -3.30
C TYR A 201 -5.48 14.98 -4.35
N HIS A 202 -4.29 14.70 -4.90
CA HIS A 202 -4.12 13.64 -5.88
C HIS A 202 -4.27 12.24 -5.25
N GLN A 203 -3.83 12.05 -4.00
CA GLN A 203 -4.08 10.81 -3.26
C GLN A 203 -5.58 10.59 -3.00
N LEU A 204 -6.34 11.65 -2.72
CA LEU A 204 -7.81 11.61 -2.62
C LEU A 204 -8.47 11.27 -3.97
N ILE A 205 -7.97 11.81 -5.09
CA ILE A 205 -8.43 11.47 -6.45
C ILE A 205 -8.19 9.98 -6.77
N ASP A 206 -6.99 9.48 -6.47
CA ASP A 206 -6.63 8.06 -6.66
C ASP A 206 -7.33 7.11 -5.66
N GLY A 207 -8.02 7.67 -4.65
CA GLY A 207 -9.01 6.97 -3.83
C GLY A 207 -8.66 6.78 -2.35
N ALA A 208 -7.55 7.33 -1.85
CA ALA A 208 -7.21 7.30 -0.43
C ALA A 208 -8.28 7.99 0.42
N ARG A 209 -8.60 7.41 1.58
CA ARG A 209 -9.60 7.91 2.54
C ARG A 209 -9.09 7.98 3.98
N LEU A 210 -7.99 7.30 4.31
CA LEU A 210 -7.24 7.53 5.55
C LEU A 210 -5.86 8.13 5.24
N PHE A 211 -5.48 9.13 6.01
CA PHE A 211 -4.21 9.84 5.85
C PHE A 211 -3.48 9.87 7.19
N ASP A 212 -2.27 9.30 7.25
CA ASP A 212 -1.34 9.54 8.36
C ASP A 212 -0.73 10.93 8.20
N ILE A 213 -1.06 11.83 9.12
CA ILE A 213 -0.72 13.25 9.13
C ILE A 213 0.19 13.49 10.33
N ARG A 214 1.35 14.12 10.12
CA ARG A 214 2.41 14.22 11.15
C ARG A 214 2.83 15.66 11.43
N PRO A 215 2.13 16.39 12.33
CA PRO A 215 2.27 17.84 12.47
C PRO A 215 3.59 18.24 13.14
N THR A 216 4.55 18.67 12.32
CA THR A 216 5.80 19.31 12.76
C THR A 216 5.63 20.83 12.81
N TYR A 217 5.75 21.44 14.00
CA TYR A 217 5.80 22.89 14.14
C TYR A 217 7.21 23.43 13.86
N TYR A 218 7.34 24.25 12.82
CA TYR A 218 8.58 24.94 12.48
C TYR A 218 8.33 26.33 11.89
N ASN A 219 9.27 27.27 12.13
CA ASN A 219 9.25 28.64 11.60
C ASN A 219 7.87 29.34 11.69
N GLY A 220 7.20 29.19 12.83
CA GLY A 220 5.89 29.81 13.11
C GLY A 220 4.65 29.10 12.55
N ARG A 221 4.83 28.03 11.77
CA ARG A 221 3.80 27.31 11.00
C ARG A 221 3.81 25.81 11.30
N PHE A 222 2.78 25.11 10.82
CA PHE A 222 2.73 23.66 10.80
C PHE A 222 3.04 23.09 9.42
N TYR A 223 3.90 22.08 9.41
CA TYR A 223 4.25 21.25 8.27
C TYR A 223 3.97 19.78 8.62
N GLU A 224 3.94 18.96 7.60
CA GLU A 224 4.01 17.50 7.67
C GLU A 224 5.46 17.11 8.01
N GLY A 225 5.75 15.92 8.54
CA GLY A 225 7.14 15.57 8.88
C GLY A 225 7.42 14.07 9.00
N HIS A 226 8.60 13.68 8.49
CA HIS A 226 9.19 12.35 8.60
C HIS A 226 10.58 12.50 9.20
N PHE A 227 10.77 11.96 10.41
CA PHE A 227 11.98 12.12 11.21
C PHE A 227 12.26 10.85 12.00
N THR A 228 13.52 10.39 11.95
CA THR A 228 14.01 9.25 12.72
C THR A 228 15.07 9.65 13.73
N ARG A 229 15.04 9.06 14.93
CA ARG A 229 16.02 9.32 15.99
C ARG A 229 17.38 8.71 15.61
N PHE A 230 18.42 9.55 15.60
CA PHE A 230 19.79 9.13 15.34
C PHE A 230 20.72 9.71 16.41
N GLY A 231 21.27 8.83 17.25
CA GLY A 231 22.05 9.24 18.43
C GLY A 231 21.21 10.08 19.40
N SER A 232 21.64 11.32 19.65
CA SER A 232 20.97 12.29 20.53
C SER A 232 20.08 13.32 19.82
N GLY A 233 19.81 13.14 18.51
CA GLY A 233 19.00 14.06 17.71
C GLY A 233 18.02 13.35 16.77
N MET A 234 17.26 14.16 16.03
CA MET A 234 16.40 13.68 14.93
C MET A 234 17.07 13.96 13.58
N VAL A 235 16.94 13.01 12.66
CA VAL A 235 17.37 13.13 11.26
C VAL A 235 16.16 12.92 10.37
N GLY A 236 15.99 13.78 9.35
CA GLY A 236 14.82 13.75 8.48
C GLY A 236 14.44 15.14 7.97
N GLY A 237 13.15 15.39 7.79
CA GLY A 237 12.68 16.67 7.27
C GLY A 237 11.16 16.85 7.29
N THR A 238 10.74 18.10 7.03
CA THR A 238 9.32 18.45 6.88
C THR A 238 8.85 18.35 5.43
N GLY A 239 7.57 18.03 5.22
CA GLY A 239 6.92 17.94 3.92
C GLY A 239 6.11 19.19 3.58
N ARG A 240 4.90 18.99 3.04
CA ARG A 240 3.93 20.07 2.74
C ARG A 240 3.57 20.86 4.01
N LYS A 241 2.95 22.03 3.83
CA LYS A 241 2.32 22.74 4.95
C LYS A 241 0.97 22.09 5.28
N ILE A 242 0.63 21.99 6.55
CA ILE A 242 -0.70 21.57 7.00
C ILE A 242 -1.81 22.49 6.44
N SER A 243 -1.51 23.79 6.28
CA SER A 243 -2.42 24.75 5.63
C SER A 243 -2.70 24.46 4.15
N ASP A 244 -1.86 23.65 3.51
CA ASP A 244 -2.03 23.24 2.11
C ASP A 244 -2.71 21.86 2.04
N THR A 245 -2.44 20.94 2.98
CA THR A 245 -3.24 19.73 3.24
C THR A 245 -4.73 20.07 3.43
N VAL A 246 -5.06 21.10 4.23
CA VAL A 246 -6.46 21.55 4.43
C VAL A 246 -7.11 22.08 3.14
N LYS A 247 -6.36 22.74 2.26
CA LYS A 247 -6.88 23.20 0.95
C LYS A 247 -7.13 22.02 0.01
N ASP A 248 -6.18 21.09 -0.04
CA ASP A 248 -6.26 19.88 -0.86
C ASP A 248 -7.53 19.07 -0.51
N ILE A 249 -7.82 18.89 0.79
CA ILE A 249 -9.04 18.22 1.28
C ILE A 249 -10.30 19.03 0.95
N ASN A 250 -10.34 20.33 1.27
CA ASN A 250 -11.49 21.17 0.96
C ASN A 250 -11.82 21.21 -0.54
N LEU A 251 -10.80 21.26 -1.41
CA LEU A 251 -10.97 21.22 -2.86
C LEU A 251 -11.63 19.91 -3.29
N PHE A 252 -11.13 18.78 -2.79
CA PHE A 252 -11.70 17.47 -3.06
C PHE A 252 -13.15 17.35 -2.57
N THR A 253 -13.44 17.70 -1.30
CA THR A 253 -14.79 17.54 -0.73
C THR A 253 -15.86 18.44 -1.36
N ASN A 254 -15.47 19.55 -1.99
CA ASN A 254 -16.38 20.41 -2.76
C ASN A 254 -16.63 19.89 -4.19
N GLN A 255 -15.68 19.16 -4.78
CA GLN A 255 -15.82 18.55 -6.11
C GLN A 255 -16.49 17.18 -6.06
N TYR A 256 -16.23 16.42 -4.99
CA TYR A 256 -16.70 15.06 -4.75
C TYR A 256 -17.37 15.01 -3.36
N PRO A 257 -18.58 15.59 -3.22
CA PRO A 257 -19.32 15.58 -1.96
C PRO A 257 -19.82 14.18 -1.63
N GLY A 258 -19.93 13.89 -0.34
CA GLY A 258 -20.45 12.62 0.20
C GLY A 258 -19.38 11.55 0.46
N GLU A 259 -18.10 11.89 0.40
CA GLU A 259 -17.00 10.97 0.73
C GLU A 259 -16.55 11.12 2.20
N LEU A 260 -16.10 10.03 2.83
CA LEU A 260 -15.60 10.00 4.20
C LEU A 260 -14.06 10.05 4.20
N VAL A 261 -13.48 11.08 4.84
CA VAL A 261 -12.03 11.26 4.99
C VAL A 261 -11.64 11.21 6.47
N ILE A 262 -10.59 10.46 6.79
CA ILE A 262 -10.05 10.30 8.14
C ILE A 262 -8.61 10.82 8.16
N LEU A 263 -8.35 11.81 9.00
CA LEU A 263 -7.00 12.31 9.27
C LEU A 263 -6.51 11.68 10.57
N ASP A 264 -5.60 10.73 10.48
CA ASP A 264 -4.96 10.06 11.61
C ASP A 264 -3.74 10.88 12.02
N ILE A 265 -3.85 11.64 13.11
CA ILE A 265 -2.80 12.53 13.59
C ILE A 265 -1.83 11.73 14.44
N SER A 266 -0.58 11.63 13.99
CA SER A 266 0.49 10.89 14.67
C SER A 266 1.78 11.71 14.78
N HIS A 267 2.72 11.25 15.62
CA HIS A 267 4.09 11.77 15.73
C HIS A 267 4.23 13.31 15.78
N GLU A 268 3.34 14.01 16.49
CA GLU A 268 3.34 15.47 16.51
C GLU A 268 4.57 16.03 17.23
N MET A 269 5.26 17.01 16.64
CA MET A 269 6.56 17.43 17.14
C MET A 269 6.88 18.92 16.93
N ASP A 270 7.74 19.43 17.81
CA ASP A 270 8.17 20.82 17.84
C ASP A 270 9.66 20.93 17.47
N ALA A 271 9.95 21.11 16.18
CA ALA A 271 11.30 21.31 15.68
C ALA A 271 11.98 22.58 16.25
N THR A 272 11.21 23.49 16.89
CA THR A 272 11.75 24.64 17.64
C THR A 272 12.05 24.35 19.12
N LYS A 273 11.81 23.11 19.58
CA LYS A 273 12.04 22.61 20.95
C LYS A 273 12.60 21.18 20.95
N ASN A 274 13.65 20.95 20.17
CA ASN A 274 14.37 19.67 20.08
C ASN A 274 13.44 18.48 19.76
N PHE A 275 12.42 18.69 18.91
CA PHE A 275 11.48 17.68 18.44
C PHE A 275 10.61 17.02 19.53
N ARG A 276 10.45 17.68 20.69
CA ARG A 276 9.48 17.28 21.72
C ARG A 276 8.04 17.44 21.23
N GLY A 277 7.10 16.74 21.86
CA GLY A 277 5.66 16.84 21.56
C GLY A 277 5.09 18.26 21.69
N LEU A 278 3.95 18.51 21.02
CA LEU A 278 3.36 19.85 20.96
C LEU A 278 2.83 20.33 22.32
N SER A 279 3.30 21.51 22.76
CA SER A 279 2.68 22.23 23.89
C SER A 279 1.21 22.60 23.60
N VAL A 280 0.40 22.77 24.66
CA VAL A 280 -1.03 23.17 24.61
C VAL A 280 -1.28 24.35 23.65
N LYS A 281 -0.42 25.38 23.69
CA LYS A 281 -0.52 26.57 22.82
C LYS A 281 -0.23 26.28 21.35
N LYS A 282 0.54 25.23 21.04
CA LYS A 282 0.78 24.77 19.67
C LYS A 282 -0.33 23.82 19.19
N TRP A 283 -0.87 22.97 20.06
CA TRP A 283 -2.13 22.26 19.79
C TRP A 283 -3.28 23.21 19.45
N GLY A 284 -3.44 24.31 20.21
CA GLY A 284 -4.42 25.36 19.89
C GLY A 284 -4.26 25.91 18.46
N LYS A 285 -3.03 26.26 18.06
CA LYS A 285 -2.72 26.67 16.67
C LYS A 285 -2.96 25.57 15.63
N PHE A 286 -2.76 24.30 15.97
CA PHE A 286 -3.05 23.18 15.07
C PHE A 286 -4.56 23.07 14.84
N PHE A 287 -5.36 23.23 15.90
CA PHE A 287 -6.82 23.30 15.80
C PHE A 287 -7.32 24.55 15.07
N GLU A 288 -6.64 25.70 15.20
CA GLU A 288 -6.92 26.89 14.38
C GLU A 288 -6.74 26.59 12.87
N GLU A 289 -5.69 25.87 12.46
CA GLU A 289 -5.53 25.43 11.07
C GLU A 289 -6.56 24.37 10.65
N MET A 290 -6.74 23.30 11.44
CA MET A 290 -7.70 22.23 11.15
C MET A 290 -9.16 22.71 11.11
N SER A 291 -9.53 23.72 11.90
CA SER A 291 -10.88 24.29 11.91
C SER A 291 -11.34 24.92 10.58
N LYS A 292 -10.40 25.13 9.65
CA LYS A 292 -10.65 25.61 8.28
C LYS A 292 -11.10 24.51 7.32
N LEU A 293 -11.11 23.24 7.75
CA LEU A 293 -11.74 22.13 7.04
C LEU A 293 -13.26 22.35 7.01
N GLN A 294 -13.82 22.44 5.81
CA GLN A 294 -15.23 22.81 5.60
C GLN A 294 -16.18 21.64 5.90
N ALA A 295 -15.75 20.42 5.62
CA ALA A 295 -16.51 19.19 5.76
C ALA A 295 -16.28 18.46 7.11
N LEU A 296 -15.84 19.16 8.17
CA LEU A 296 -15.65 18.55 9.49
C LEU A 296 -16.94 17.92 10.03
N TRP A 297 -16.92 16.61 10.22
CA TRP A 297 -18.05 15.84 10.75
C TRP A 297 -18.36 16.24 12.19
N ILE A 298 -19.63 16.12 12.59
CA ILE A 298 -20.09 16.52 13.94
C ILE A 298 -20.90 15.37 14.52
N ALA A 299 -20.34 14.71 15.54
CA ALA A 299 -21.05 13.75 16.37
C ALA A 299 -22.35 14.34 16.94
N SER A 300 -23.44 13.57 16.94
CA SER A 300 -24.58 13.86 17.80
C SER A 300 -24.23 13.58 19.28
N SER A 301 -25.00 14.14 20.21
CA SER A 301 -24.71 14.03 21.66
C SER A 301 -24.96 12.64 22.26
N ASP A 302 -25.63 11.76 21.50
CA ASP A 302 -26.05 10.40 21.84
C ASP A 302 -25.24 9.31 21.10
N ILE A 303 -24.22 9.70 20.32
CA ILE A 303 -23.47 8.76 19.47
C ILE A 303 -22.47 7.91 20.29
N GLY A 304 -22.55 6.59 20.11
CA GLY A 304 -21.80 5.60 20.89
C GLY A 304 -20.28 5.79 20.87
N ASP A 305 -19.61 5.45 21.97
CA ASP A 305 -18.20 5.79 22.21
C ASP A 305 -17.23 5.31 21.12
N ASP A 306 -17.34 4.06 20.70
CA ASP A 306 -16.55 3.50 19.60
C ASP A 306 -17.25 3.73 18.25
N LEU A 307 -16.73 4.68 17.49
CA LEU A 307 -17.22 5.07 16.18
C LEU A 307 -16.93 4.01 15.10
N SER A 308 -16.03 3.05 15.34
CA SER A 308 -15.73 1.98 14.36
C SER A 308 -16.87 0.99 14.18
N LEU A 309 -17.76 0.89 15.17
CA LEU A 309 -18.97 0.04 15.16
C LEU A 309 -20.14 0.68 14.39
N LEU A 310 -20.06 1.97 14.07
CA LEU A 310 -21.17 2.70 13.46
C LEU A 310 -21.23 2.49 11.94
N PRO A 311 -22.44 2.36 11.36
CA PRO A 311 -22.61 2.27 9.91
C PRO A 311 -21.95 3.43 9.15
N ILE A 312 -21.43 3.18 7.94
CA ILE A 312 -20.93 4.24 7.05
C ILE A 312 -22.01 5.30 6.77
N SER A 313 -23.29 4.90 6.76
CA SER A 313 -24.46 5.79 6.66
C SER A 313 -24.59 6.82 7.79
N THR A 314 -23.85 6.66 8.90
CA THR A 314 -23.77 7.62 10.01
C THR A 314 -22.80 8.78 9.70
N PHE A 315 -21.87 8.57 8.78
CA PHE A 315 -20.90 9.59 8.35
C PHE A 315 -21.28 10.23 7.02
N ILE A 316 -21.71 9.41 6.05
CA ILE A 316 -22.04 9.84 4.68
C ILE A 316 -23.28 9.12 4.15
N ALA A 317 -24.12 9.80 3.38
CA ALA A 317 -25.36 9.26 2.81
C ALA A 317 -25.49 9.63 1.32
N PRO A 318 -26.40 9.01 0.55
CA PRO A 318 -26.55 9.33 -0.88
C PRO A 318 -26.83 10.82 -1.10
N GLY A 319 -25.92 11.52 -1.79
CA GLY A 319 -26.02 12.96 -2.02
C GLY A 319 -25.80 13.85 -0.79
N SER A 320 -25.23 13.32 0.31
CA SER A 320 -24.83 14.15 1.45
C SER A 320 -23.61 15.03 1.13
N GLN A 321 -23.32 15.97 2.03
CA GLN A 321 -21.97 16.55 2.09
C GLN A 321 -20.96 15.48 2.56
N SER A 322 -19.68 15.71 2.27
CA SER A 322 -18.59 14.86 2.76
C SER A 322 -18.41 14.98 4.27
N ALA A 323 -17.72 14.01 4.87
CA ALA A 323 -17.41 13.95 6.29
C ALA A 323 -15.91 13.83 6.52
N VAL A 324 -15.32 14.73 7.31
CA VAL A 324 -13.91 14.70 7.70
C VAL A 324 -13.82 14.50 9.22
N LEU A 325 -13.20 13.40 9.64
CA LEU A 325 -12.90 13.12 11.06
C LEU A 325 -11.41 13.33 11.32
N VAL A 326 -11.08 13.98 12.43
CA VAL A 326 -9.70 14.18 12.88
C VAL A 326 -9.44 13.30 14.11
N ARG A 327 -8.67 12.23 13.92
CA ARG A 327 -8.30 11.26 14.96
C ARG A 327 -7.00 11.71 15.63
N LEU A 328 -7.06 12.06 16.90
CA LEU A 328 -5.96 12.57 17.71
C LEU A 328 -5.36 11.47 18.62
N PRO A 329 -4.08 11.56 19.01
CA PRO A 329 -3.53 10.74 20.07
C PRO A 329 -4.35 10.87 21.37
N ASP A 330 -4.47 9.81 22.15
CA ASP A 330 -5.28 9.81 23.38
C ASP A 330 -4.81 10.83 24.44
N GLY A 331 -3.55 11.25 24.38
CA GLY A 331 -2.94 12.26 25.26
C GLY A 331 -2.92 13.69 24.70
N ALA A 332 -3.47 13.94 23.52
CA ALA A 332 -3.65 15.30 23.00
C ALA A 332 -4.74 16.06 23.81
N PRO A 333 -4.69 17.40 23.91
CA PRO A 333 -5.83 18.18 24.39
C PRO A 333 -6.96 18.21 23.34
N LEU A 334 -8.21 18.41 23.75
CA LEU A 334 -9.31 18.69 22.81
C LEU A 334 -9.45 20.19 22.52
N PRO A 335 -10.03 20.59 21.36
CA PRO A 335 -10.30 21.98 21.04
C PRO A 335 -11.10 22.69 22.14
N GLY A 336 -10.64 23.87 22.54
CA GLY A 336 -11.28 24.69 23.58
C GLY A 336 -10.91 24.33 25.03
N GLN A 337 -10.21 23.22 25.29
CA GLN A 337 -9.76 22.89 26.64
C GLN A 337 -8.51 23.69 27.03
N SER A 338 -8.61 24.54 28.06
CA SER A 338 -7.46 24.98 28.86
C SER A 338 -7.05 23.84 29.81
N SER A 339 -5.98 23.14 29.48
CA SER A 339 -5.54 21.94 30.22
C SER A 339 -5.15 22.26 31.68
N SER A 340 -5.97 21.80 32.63
CA SER A 340 -5.62 21.72 34.06
C SER A 340 -4.75 20.50 34.38
N LEU A 341 -4.79 19.47 33.52
CA LEU A 341 -3.85 18.36 33.53
C LEU A 341 -2.53 18.78 32.86
N PRO A 342 -1.35 18.46 33.43
CA PRO A 342 -0.10 18.59 32.70
C PRO A 342 -0.08 17.59 31.54
N LEU A 343 0.10 18.09 30.31
CA LEU A 343 0.54 17.24 29.22
C LEU A 343 1.88 16.64 29.63
N MET A 344 1.99 15.31 29.75
CA MET A 344 3.28 14.66 29.91
C MET A 344 4.18 15.07 28.75
N GLU A 345 5.42 15.48 29.05
CA GLU A 345 6.42 15.80 28.04
C GLU A 345 6.94 14.51 27.40
N ARG A 346 6.13 13.94 26.50
CA ARG A 346 6.41 12.69 25.81
C ARG A 346 7.61 12.88 24.88
N ASP A 347 8.60 11.99 25.01
CA ASP A 347 9.64 11.83 23.99
C ASP A 347 9.03 11.04 22.81
N VAL A 348 8.37 11.79 21.91
CA VAL A 348 7.66 11.23 20.74
C VAL A 348 8.59 10.41 19.85
N ALA A 349 9.90 10.68 19.88
CA ALA A 349 10.90 9.92 19.15
C ALA A 349 11.32 8.58 19.81
N ALA A 350 10.83 8.26 21.01
CA ALA A 350 10.89 6.90 21.56
C ALA A 350 9.79 5.97 20.98
N ILE A 351 8.78 6.55 20.33
CA ILE A 351 7.66 5.82 19.73
C ILE A 351 8.13 5.05 18.48
N GLU A 352 9.15 5.51 17.74
CA GLU A 352 9.72 4.74 16.61
C GLU A 352 10.30 3.39 17.05
N SER A 353 11.02 3.36 18.17
CA SER A 353 11.60 2.12 18.70
C SER A 353 10.58 1.18 19.35
N THR A 354 9.39 1.70 19.69
CA THR A 354 8.30 0.95 20.33
C THR A 354 7.09 0.70 19.42
N ALA A 355 7.00 1.31 18.23
CA ALA A 355 6.03 0.92 17.19
C ALA A 355 6.26 -0.52 16.67
N GLY A 356 7.42 -1.11 16.99
CA GLY A 356 7.71 -2.53 16.83
C GLY A 356 7.65 -3.37 18.12
N MET A 357 7.45 -2.76 19.29
CA MET A 357 7.41 -3.41 20.62
C MET A 357 6.61 -2.57 21.65
N ASP A 358 5.52 -3.17 22.16
CA ASP A 358 4.62 -2.64 23.20
C ASP A 358 3.54 -1.62 22.72
N HIS A 359 2.34 -1.50 23.30
CA HIS A 359 1.87 -2.06 24.59
C HIS A 359 0.83 -3.18 24.48
N THR A 360 1.08 -4.29 25.19
CA THR A 360 0.03 -5.27 25.60
C THR A 360 -0.25 -5.19 27.10
N ASP A 361 -0.42 -3.98 27.64
CA ASP A 361 -0.60 -3.77 29.09
C ASP A 361 -2.09 -3.85 29.52
N GLY A 362 -2.73 -4.95 29.14
CA GLY A 362 -4.05 -5.33 29.60
C GLY A 362 -3.94 -6.12 30.91
N MET A 363 -3.80 -5.44 32.04
CA MET A 363 -3.78 -6.09 33.36
C MET A 363 -5.10 -6.82 33.66
N MET A 364 -5.18 -8.09 33.30
CA MET A 364 -6.08 -9.02 33.99
C MET A 364 -5.53 -9.29 35.39
N GLN A 365 -6.09 -8.59 36.38
CA GLN A 365 -5.99 -9.02 37.77
C GLN A 365 -6.73 -10.37 37.91
N LEU A 366 -5.98 -11.46 37.75
CA LEU A 366 -6.39 -12.76 38.27
C LEU A 366 -6.37 -12.67 39.80
N GLY A 367 -7.55 -12.45 40.39
CA GLY A 367 -7.73 -12.54 41.83
C GLY A 367 -7.36 -13.95 42.32
N PRO A 368 -6.77 -14.09 43.52
CA PRO A 368 -6.39 -15.40 44.04
C PRO A 368 -7.64 -16.28 44.23
N ALA A 369 -7.59 -17.50 43.69
CA ALA A 369 -8.59 -18.51 44.01
C ALA A 369 -8.44 -18.91 45.48
N GLN A 370 -9.58 -19.13 46.15
CA GLN A 370 -9.63 -19.52 47.55
C GLN A 370 -9.35 -21.01 47.77
N ASP A 371 -8.72 -21.26 48.94
CA ASP A 371 -8.93 -22.39 49.85
C ASP A 371 -8.82 -23.83 49.30
N GLY A 372 -7.69 -24.47 49.66
CA GLY A 372 -7.51 -25.92 49.69
C GLY A 372 -6.45 -26.27 50.75
N ASP A 373 -6.87 -26.91 51.84
CA ASP A 373 -5.98 -27.41 52.89
C ASP A 373 -5.01 -28.47 52.35
N ASP A 374 -3.76 -28.48 52.84
CA ASP A 374 -3.26 -29.58 53.69
C ASP A 374 -1.84 -29.33 54.25
N SER A 375 -1.74 -29.43 55.59
CA SER A 375 -0.62 -29.88 56.43
C SER A 375 0.88 -29.52 56.17
N ASP A 376 1.54 -29.20 57.30
CA ASP A 376 2.89 -29.63 57.71
C ASP A 376 4.20 -28.99 57.15
N SER A 377 4.69 -28.02 57.94
CA SER A 377 5.89 -28.16 58.81
C SER A 377 7.19 -27.38 58.51
N MET A 378 7.62 -26.62 59.55
CA MET A 378 8.98 -26.31 60.04
C MET A 378 10.08 -25.65 59.15
N GLY A 379 10.87 -24.75 59.77
CA GLY A 379 12.22 -24.36 59.33
C GLY A 379 12.36 -22.93 58.78
N THR A 380 12.27 -21.84 59.56
CA THR A 380 13.33 -21.22 60.40
C THR A 380 14.63 -20.78 59.68
N GLU A 381 14.84 -19.45 59.62
CA GLU A 381 16.13 -18.72 59.47
C GLU A 381 16.91 -18.89 58.13
N GLY A 382 17.67 -17.89 57.65
CA GLY A 382 17.91 -16.54 58.18
C GLY A 382 18.79 -15.64 57.27
N MET A 383 19.04 -14.43 57.76
CA MET A 383 19.93 -13.35 57.28
C MET A 383 20.88 -13.52 56.06
N LEU A 384 20.72 -12.58 55.12
CA LEU A 384 21.72 -11.77 54.39
C LEU A 384 23.11 -11.54 55.08
N PRO A 385 24.15 -10.96 54.41
CA PRO A 385 24.51 -10.92 52.97
C PRO A 385 26.04 -11.11 52.72
N SER A 386 26.56 -10.91 51.48
CA SER A 386 27.62 -9.91 51.13
C SER A 386 28.55 -10.28 49.95
N GLY A 387 28.57 -9.41 48.90
CA GLY A 387 29.68 -9.20 47.94
C GLY A 387 30.18 -10.38 47.08
N LEU A 388 31.17 -10.22 46.18
CA LEU A 388 31.67 -9.05 45.40
C LEU A 388 32.74 -9.59 44.41
N ILE A 389 32.98 -8.88 43.28
CA ILE A 389 34.25 -8.86 42.51
C ILE A 389 34.65 -10.12 41.69
N SER A 390 34.48 -10.02 40.37
CA SER A 390 35.43 -10.47 39.30
C SER A 390 35.68 -11.99 39.10
N ASN A 391 36.29 -12.48 38.02
CA ASN A 391 36.55 -11.97 36.65
C ASN A 391 36.84 -13.17 35.71
N ASP A 392 36.77 -12.91 34.39
CA ASP A 392 37.52 -13.52 33.27
C ASP A 392 37.57 -15.05 33.04
N ASP A 393 37.51 -15.42 31.75
CA ASP A 393 38.20 -16.50 31.01
C ASP A 393 38.46 -17.88 31.67
N ASP A 394 38.19 -19.01 31.01
CA ASP A 394 38.81 -19.38 29.72
C ASP A 394 37.99 -20.43 28.91
N LYS A 395 38.52 -20.81 27.74
CA LYS A 395 38.01 -21.82 26.79
C LYS A 395 38.35 -23.25 27.23
N GLY A 396 37.70 -24.24 26.61
CA GLY A 396 38.12 -25.64 26.74
C GLY A 396 37.28 -26.61 25.90
N ASP A 397 37.69 -26.87 24.66
CA ASP A 397 37.09 -27.90 23.81
C ASP A 397 37.39 -29.33 24.31
N ASN A 398 36.42 -30.24 24.22
CA ASN A 398 36.69 -31.56 23.62
C ASN A 398 35.42 -32.29 23.12
N ALA A 399 35.61 -33.34 22.32
CA ALA A 399 34.56 -34.01 21.53
C ALA A 399 34.50 -35.55 21.72
N THR A 400 33.68 -36.22 20.89
CA THR A 400 33.33 -37.68 20.83
C THR A 400 32.30 -38.13 21.89
N ALA A 401 31.15 -38.80 21.63
CA ALA A 401 30.55 -39.60 20.53
C ALA A 401 31.05 -41.06 20.43
N THR A 402 30.24 -42.12 20.19
CA THR A 402 28.88 -42.32 19.60
C THR A 402 28.09 -43.43 20.39
N HIS A 403 26.98 -44.11 20.02
CA HIS A 403 26.13 -44.28 18.80
C HIS A 403 24.78 -44.99 19.13
N ARG A 404 23.70 -44.75 18.34
CA ARG A 404 22.54 -45.67 18.03
C ARG A 404 21.59 -46.15 19.17
N THR A 405 20.31 -46.56 18.97
CA THR A 405 19.42 -46.74 17.78
C THR A 405 17.92 -46.43 18.07
N ASN A 406 17.26 -45.81 17.08
CA ASN A 406 15.89 -46.06 16.53
C ASN A 406 14.66 -46.45 17.40
N GLY A 407 13.56 -45.69 17.24
CA GLY A 407 12.17 -46.08 17.54
C GLY A 407 11.18 -44.91 17.34
N PRO A 408 10.21 -44.93 16.38
CA PRO A 408 9.51 -43.71 15.94
C PRO A 408 8.05 -43.54 16.41
N THR A 409 7.63 -42.27 16.53
CA THR A 409 6.23 -41.79 16.58
C THR A 409 6.06 -40.55 15.68
N PRO A 410 4.85 -40.24 15.18
CA PRO A 410 4.70 -39.50 13.91
C PRO A 410 4.92 -37.99 13.99
N SER A 411 5.56 -37.44 12.95
CA SER A 411 5.82 -36.00 12.77
C SER A 411 4.71 -35.28 12.02
N VAL A 412 4.36 -34.07 12.46
CA VAL A 412 3.51 -33.12 11.72
C VAL A 412 4.22 -32.68 10.43
N LEU A 413 3.48 -32.60 9.31
CA LEU A 413 4.03 -32.17 8.01
C LEU A 413 4.38 -30.67 8.02
N SER A 414 5.65 -30.37 7.79
CA SER A 414 6.18 -29.01 7.67
C SER A 414 5.87 -28.38 6.31
N PHE A 415 5.69 -27.06 6.30
CA PHE A 415 5.31 -26.27 5.13
C PHE A 415 6.55 -25.89 4.30
N ASP A 416 6.95 -26.72 3.33
CA ASP A 416 8.08 -26.39 2.45
C ASP A 416 7.99 -27.01 1.05
N GLN A 417 7.46 -26.24 0.08
CA GLN A 417 7.69 -26.35 -1.39
C GLN A 417 6.82 -25.33 -2.17
N ARG A 418 7.28 -24.07 -2.28
CA ARG A 418 7.08 -23.15 -3.44
C ARG A 418 7.60 -21.70 -3.27
N VAL A 419 8.65 -21.46 -2.49
CA VAL A 419 9.31 -20.13 -2.47
C VAL A 419 10.84 -20.27 -2.50
N GLY A 420 11.45 -20.14 -3.69
CA GLY A 420 12.91 -19.98 -3.83
C GLY A 420 13.50 -20.55 -5.11
N SER A 421 13.88 -19.68 -6.06
CA SER A 421 14.89 -19.96 -7.11
C SER A 421 15.31 -18.71 -7.94
N TRP A 422 15.10 -17.47 -7.46
CA TRP A 422 15.32 -16.26 -8.27
C TRP A 422 15.88 -15.08 -7.47
N LEU A 423 17.21 -14.93 -7.43
CA LEU A 423 17.99 -13.68 -7.42
C LEU A 423 19.47 -13.96 -7.07
N ASP A 424 20.22 -14.52 -8.02
CA ASP A 424 21.65 -14.27 -8.18
C ASP A 424 22.09 -14.58 -9.64
N GLU A 425 23.37 -14.37 -9.94
CA GLU A 425 24.06 -14.48 -11.24
C GLU A 425 23.97 -13.27 -12.20
N SER A 426 24.99 -12.41 -12.14
CA SER A 426 25.64 -11.89 -13.35
C SER A 426 27.11 -11.55 -13.08
N SER A 427 28.01 -12.52 -13.27
CA SER A 427 29.47 -12.32 -13.30
C SER A 427 30.03 -12.87 -14.61
N ASP A 428 30.98 -12.16 -15.21
CA ASP A 428 31.42 -12.42 -16.59
C ASP A 428 32.13 -13.78 -16.78
N ASN A 429 32.02 -14.32 -18.00
CA ASN A 429 33.25 -14.66 -18.72
C ASN A 429 33.08 -14.67 -20.24
N ASN A 430 34.21 -14.50 -20.94
CA ASN A 430 34.29 -14.29 -22.38
C ASN A 430 35.26 -15.30 -23.02
N THR A 431 34.76 -16.14 -23.93
CA THR A 431 35.57 -17.01 -24.80
C THR A 431 35.03 -17.01 -26.22
N SER A 432 35.92 -17.19 -27.20
CA SER A 432 35.76 -16.63 -28.54
C SER A 432 35.98 -17.65 -29.68
N SER A 433 35.91 -17.13 -30.92
CA SER A 433 36.37 -17.76 -32.17
C SER A 433 35.39 -18.76 -32.86
N PRO A 434 35.54 -18.97 -34.18
CA PRO A 434 34.41 -18.73 -35.09
C PRO A 434 34.15 -19.88 -36.09
N ASP A 435 33.21 -19.68 -37.03
CA ASP A 435 33.57 -19.80 -38.45
C ASP A 435 32.60 -19.10 -39.44
N THR A 436 33.08 -19.02 -40.67
CA THR A 436 32.55 -18.55 -41.97
C THR A 436 31.19 -19.19 -42.37
N ASN A 437 30.41 -18.69 -43.35
CA ASN A 437 30.80 -18.20 -44.69
C ASN A 437 29.74 -17.26 -45.33
N SER A 438 30.06 -16.67 -46.50
CA SER A 438 29.27 -15.64 -47.21
C SER A 438 28.50 -16.17 -48.44
N GLN A 439 27.57 -15.35 -48.98
CA GLN A 439 27.61 -14.83 -50.38
C GLN A 439 26.42 -13.90 -50.72
N ASN A 440 26.78 -12.77 -51.34
CA ASN A 440 26.11 -11.76 -52.17
C ASN A 440 24.61 -11.87 -52.57
N ILE A 441 23.95 -10.71 -52.67
CA ILE A 441 23.56 -10.08 -53.95
C ILE A 441 23.48 -8.54 -53.78
N GLU A 442 23.47 -7.78 -54.87
CA GLU A 442 23.99 -6.41 -54.99
C GLU A 442 22.94 -5.27 -54.97
N ASP A 443 23.43 -4.06 -54.68
CA ASP A 443 23.00 -2.70 -55.08
C ASP A 443 21.53 -2.22 -54.97
N ILE A 444 21.37 -1.01 -54.37
CA ILE A 444 21.09 0.22 -55.16
C ILE A 444 21.27 1.51 -54.31
N ASP A 445 22.00 2.45 -54.90
CA ASP A 445 22.13 3.91 -54.67
C ASP A 445 22.47 4.56 -53.31
N ASN A 446 23.22 5.67 -53.44
CA ASN A 446 23.71 6.53 -52.36
C ASN A 446 22.89 7.82 -52.23
N ALA A 447 22.61 8.25 -50.99
CA ALA A 447 22.26 9.64 -50.70
C ALA A 447 22.85 10.07 -49.34
N VAL A 448 23.82 10.99 -49.36
CA VAL A 448 24.47 11.54 -48.15
C VAL A 448 23.78 12.83 -47.72
N PRO A 449 23.18 12.92 -46.52
CA PRO A 449 22.73 14.18 -45.95
C PRO A 449 23.86 14.91 -45.21
N THR A 450 23.97 16.23 -45.40
CA THR A 450 24.84 17.09 -44.58
C THR A 450 24.14 17.50 -43.28
N PRO A 451 24.88 17.75 -42.18
CA PRO A 451 24.29 17.94 -40.86
C PRO A 451 23.71 19.35 -40.65
N SER A 452 22.50 19.42 -40.10
CA SER A 452 21.92 20.63 -39.52
C SER A 452 21.93 20.58 -37.99
N SER A 453 21.96 21.76 -37.36
CA SER A 453 22.14 21.94 -35.91
C SER A 453 21.01 21.35 -35.06
N PRO A 454 21.27 20.93 -33.80
CA PRO A 454 20.29 20.23 -32.98
C PRO A 454 19.16 21.14 -32.49
N PRO A 455 17.89 20.68 -32.54
CA PRO A 455 16.77 21.38 -31.91
C PRO A 455 16.72 21.13 -30.40
N SER A 456 16.42 22.18 -29.65
CA SER A 456 16.19 22.17 -28.20
C SER A 456 14.86 21.51 -27.82
N SER A 457 14.67 21.28 -26.52
CA SER A 457 13.40 20.98 -25.83
C SER A 457 12.64 19.70 -26.24
N ILE A 458 12.48 18.79 -25.27
CA ILE A 458 11.49 17.71 -25.33
C ILE A 458 10.10 18.34 -25.18
N GLY A 459 9.28 18.28 -26.22
CA GLY A 459 7.91 18.74 -26.18
C GLY A 459 7.01 17.80 -25.37
N PHE A 460 6.20 18.36 -24.46
CA PHE A 460 5.06 17.64 -23.90
C PHE A 460 4.00 17.47 -24.98
N PHE A 461 3.50 16.24 -25.17
CA PHE A 461 2.28 16.02 -25.96
C PHE A 461 1.06 16.55 -25.17
N PRO A 462 0.14 17.29 -25.81
CA PRO A 462 -1.09 17.73 -25.15
C PRO A 462 -2.04 16.54 -24.93
N LEU A 463 -2.74 16.55 -23.79
CA LEU A 463 -3.85 15.64 -23.52
C LEU A 463 -5.02 15.94 -24.48
N PRO A 464 -5.84 14.92 -24.84
CA PRO A 464 -7.01 15.13 -25.70
C PRO A 464 -8.04 16.04 -25.02
N THR A 465 -8.30 17.19 -25.62
CA THR A 465 -9.27 18.17 -25.10
C THR A 465 -10.70 17.76 -25.42
N SER A 466 -11.34 17.00 -24.53
CA SER A 466 -12.80 17.09 -24.39
C SER A 466 -13.18 18.51 -23.93
N PRO A 467 -14.27 19.11 -24.44
CA PRO A 467 -14.72 20.40 -23.93
C PRO A 467 -15.10 20.26 -22.44
N PRO A 468 -14.73 21.22 -21.58
CA PRO A 468 -15.14 21.17 -20.18
C PRO A 468 -16.67 21.25 -20.09
N ALA A 469 -17.27 20.37 -19.30
CA ALA A 469 -18.65 20.57 -18.87
C ALA A 469 -18.77 21.95 -18.21
N ALA A 470 -19.87 22.66 -18.46
CA ALA A 470 -20.07 24.00 -17.93
C ALA A 470 -19.93 23.99 -16.40
N ALA A 471 -19.11 24.90 -15.87
CA ALA A 471 -18.90 24.99 -14.43
C ALA A 471 -20.26 25.24 -13.74
N PRO A 472 -20.65 24.44 -12.73
CA PRO A 472 -21.88 24.70 -11.98
C PRO A 472 -21.78 26.06 -11.29
N GLU A 473 -22.93 26.76 -11.19
CA GLU A 473 -22.98 28.06 -10.52
C GLU A 473 -22.50 27.95 -9.06
N PRO A 474 -21.82 28.97 -8.52
CA PRO A 474 -21.34 28.94 -7.15
C PRO A 474 -22.52 28.86 -6.18
N LEU A 475 -22.62 27.73 -5.48
CA LEU A 475 -23.59 27.53 -4.40
C LEU A 475 -23.46 28.65 -3.36
N PRO A 476 -24.57 29.10 -2.74
CA PRO A 476 -24.56 30.19 -1.79
C PRO A 476 -23.61 29.91 -0.62
N THR A 477 -22.79 30.90 -0.26
CA THR A 477 -21.76 30.79 0.77
C THR A 477 -22.34 30.27 2.08
N SER A 478 -21.70 29.23 2.65
CA SER A 478 -22.14 28.57 3.87
C SER A 478 -22.37 29.55 5.03
N ALA A 479 -23.48 29.39 5.74
CA ALA A 479 -23.76 30.17 6.95
C ALA A 479 -22.63 30.01 7.97
N SER A 480 -22.18 31.11 8.57
CA SER A 480 -21.03 31.11 9.47
C SER A 480 -21.29 30.27 10.73
N ARG A 481 -20.55 29.17 10.87
CA ARG A 481 -20.63 28.23 12.00
C ARG A 481 -20.49 28.95 13.34
N PRO A 482 -21.38 28.73 14.32
CA PRO A 482 -21.23 29.31 15.66
C PRO A 482 -19.92 28.90 16.34
N PRO A 483 -19.20 29.82 17.00
CA PRO A 483 -17.97 29.49 17.73
C PRO A 483 -18.30 28.65 18.97
N GLY A 484 -18.15 27.33 18.85
CA GLY A 484 -18.35 26.38 19.96
C GLY A 484 -18.55 24.92 19.54
N SER A 485 -19.13 24.66 18.36
CA SER A 485 -19.48 23.29 17.91
C SER A 485 -18.33 22.47 17.31
N SER A 486 -17.07 22.87 17.52
CA SER A 486 -15.92 22.26 16.84
C SER A 486 -15.33 21.01 17.54
N SER A 487 -15.54 20.85 18.85
CA SER A 487 -14.93 19.77 19.65
C SER A 487 -15.34 18.36 19.21
N GLN A 488 -16.52 18.21 18.60
CA GLN A 488 -17.09 16.91 18.18
C GLN A 488 -16.47 16.32 16.89
N ALA A 489 -15.68 17.10 16.14
CA ALA A 489 -14.97 16.63 14.95
C ALA A 489 -13.59 16.03 15.25
N PHE A 490 -13.05 16.35 16.43
CA PHE A 490 -11.73 15.95 16.90
C PHE A 490 -11.90 14.85 17.94
N ILE A 491 -11.70 13.61 17.51
CA ILE A 491 -11.89 12.42 18.33
C ILE A 491 -10.53 11.93 18.82
N HIS A 492 -10.47 11.31 19.99
CA HIS A 492 -9.26 10.59 20.40
C HIS A 492 -9.20 9.20 19.77
N ALA A 493 -8.00 8.65 19.65
CA ALA A 493 -7.73 7.31 19.13
C ALA A 493 -8.56 6.20 19.79
N ARG A 494 -8.88 6.29 21.11
CA ARG A 494 -9.81 5.35 21.77
C ARG A 494 -11.25 5.36 21.26
N ARG A 495 -11.74 6.45 20.65
CA ARG A 495 -13.08 6.53 20.01
C ARG A 495 -13.09 5.99 18.58
N LEU A 496 -11.93 5.72 18.00
CA LEU A 496 -11.78 5.04 16.71
C LEU A 496 -10.56 4.10 16.80
N PRO A 497 -10.70 2.95 17.48
CA PRO A 497 -9.58 2.07 17.77
C PRO A 497 -9.08 1.42 16.47
N ILE A 498 -7.83 1.70 16.13
CA ILE A 498 -7.10 1.15 14.98
C ILE A 498 -5.88 0.40 15.51
N THR A 499 -5.68 -0.81 15.03
CA THR A 499 -4.62 -1.75 15.40
C THR A 499 -3.64 -1.98 14.25
N GLY A 500 -2.48 -2.58 14.54
CA GLY A 500 -1.45 -2.90 13.55
C GLY A 500 -0.30 -1.89 13.52
N SER A 501 0.80 -2.30 12.88
CA SER A 501 2.00 -1.46 12.69
C SER A 501 2.78 -1.92 11.46
N TYR A 502 3.58 -1.02 10.90
CA TYR A 502 4.49 -1.33 9.79
C TYR A 502 5.52 -2.41 10.18
N SER A 503 6.03 -3.13 9.18
CA SER A 503 6.84 -4.34 9.42
C SER A 503 8.27 -4.08 9.90
N ASN A 504 8.71 -2.81 9.86
CA ASN A 504 10.11 -2.38 10.02
C ASN A 504 11.08 -3.35 9.30
N THR A 505 11.07 -3.34 7.96
CA THR A 505 11.92 -4.23 7.17
C THR A 505 12.22 -3.72 5.77
N ASP A 506 13.43 -4.04 5.32
CA ASP A 506 14.02 -3.89 4.01
C ASP A 506 13.64 -5.03 3.03
N LYS A 507 12.88 -6.04 3.46
CA LYS A 507 12.67 -7.30 2.71
C LYS A 507 11.19 -7.57 2.40
N PRO A 508 10.77 -7.60 1.13
CA PRO A 508 9.38 -7.88 0.74
C PRO A 508 8.80 -9.19 1.28
N SER A 509 9.60 -10.26 1.37
CA SER A 509 9.14 -11.54 1.95
C SER A 509 8.83 -11.46 3.45
N ARG A 510 9.57 -10.64 4.20
CA ARG A 510 9.29 -10.36 5.62
C ARG A 510 8.08 -9.44 5.77
N LEU A 511 7.91 -8.45 4.88
CA LEU A 511 6.72 -7.60 4.83
C LEU A 511 5.43 -8.43 4.67
N ILE A 512 5.42 -9.36 3.71
CA ILE A 512 4.28 -10.28 3.48
C ILE A 512 3.98 -11.10 4.75
N ALA A 513 5.00 -11.75 5.32
CA ALA A 513 4.83 -12.64 6.47
C ALA A 513 4.36 -11.89 7.73
N ASP A 514 4.94 -10.72 8.01
CA ASP A 514 4.58 -9.87 9.15
C ASP A 514 3.13 -9.37 9.05
N GLN A 515 2.76 -8.77 7.91
CA GLN A 515 1.41 -8.21 7.71
C GLN A 515 0.32 -9.28 7.68
N LEU A 516 0.57 -10.45 7.04
CA LEU A 516 -0.38 -11.56 7.04
C LEU A 516 -0.47 -12.32 8.37
N ASN A 517 0.47 -12.11 9.30
CA ASN A 517 0.39 -12.59 10.68
C ASN A 517 -0.35 -11.57 11.56
N LYS A 518 0.00 -10.28 11.50
CA LYS A 518 -0.69 -9.20 12.21
C LYS A 518 -2.19 -9.14 11.87
N LEU A 519 -2.57 -9.37 10.61
CA LEU A 519 -3.97 -9.50 10.22
C LEU A 519 -4.69 -10.66 10.93
N ALA A 520 -4.00 -11.78 11.15
CA ALA A 520 -4.58 -12.94 11.83
C ALA A 520 -4.68 -12.76 13.35
N GLU A 521 -3.70 -12.06 13.92
CA GLU A 521 -3.58 -11.74 15.34
C GLU A 521 -4.62 -10.69 15.77
N PHE A 522 -4.58 -9.51 15.15
CA PHE A 522 -5.46 -8.39 15.51
C PHE A 522 -6.89 -8.52 14.94
N ARG A 523 -7.07 -9.24 13.83
CA ARG A 523 -8.38 -9.41 13.17
C ARG A 523 -8.79 -10.87 13.00
N SER A 524 -8.79 -11.60 14.11
CA SER A 524 -9.25 -13.00 14.24
C SER A 524 -10.72 -13.24 13.86
N SER A 525 -11.55 -12.19 13.77
CA SER A 525 -12.92 -12.22 13.26
C SER A 525 -13.27 -10.90 12.55
N PRO A 526 -14.25 -10.86 11.64
CA PRO A 526 -14.65 -9.61 10.99
C PRO A 526 -15.05 -8.50 11.96
N GLN A 527 -15.61 -8.85 13.13
CA GLN A 527 -16.09 -7.93 14.15
C GLN A 527 -14.99 -7.40 15.10
N ALA A 528 -13.73 -7.83 14.93
CA ALA A 528 -12.60 -7.31 15.71
C ALA A 528 -12.33 -5.80 15.43
N ALA A 529 -11.43 -5.18 16.20
CA ALA A 529 -11.08 -3.77 16.01
C ALA A 529 -10.48 -3.51 14.62
N VAL A 530 -10.57 -2.26 14.14
CA VAL A 530 -10.10 -1.85 12.81
C VAL A 530 -8.63 -2.21 12.67
N HIS A 531 -8.27 -3.00 11.66
CA HIS A 531 -6.87 -3.38 11.41
C HIS A 531 -6.27 -2.59 10.26
N LYS A 532 -5.21 -1.83 10.55
CA LYS A 532 -4.37 -1.16 9.55
C LYS A 532 -3.18 -2.05 9.20
N SER A 533 -3.14 -2.45 7.94
CA SER A 533 -2.03 -3.20 7.36
C SER A 533 -1.19 -2.25 6.51
N THR A 534 0.05 -2.02 6.94
CA THR A 534 0.95 -1.00 6.38
C THR A 534 2.02 -1.68 5.52
N TRP A 535 1.91 -1.49 4.21
CA TRP A 535 2.74 -2.09 3.16
C TRP A 535 3.83 -1.12 2.72
N THR A 536 4.81 -0.92 3.60
CA THR A 536 5.98 -0.04 3.40
C THR A 536 7.29 -0.81 3.55
N ILE A 537 8.36 -0.34 2.92
CA ILE A 537 9.70 -0.97 2.96
C ILE A 537 10.71 0.01 3.54
N THR A 538 11.26 -0.35 4.71
CA THR A 538 12.15 0.48 5.52
C THR A 538 13.58 0.46 4.96
N GLN A 539 14.16 1.65 4.73
CA GLN A 539 15.58 1.80 4.45
C GLN A 539 16.40 1.48 5.71
N ARG A 540 17.25 0.44 5.65
CA ARG A 540 18.03 -0.04 6.81
C ARG A 540 19.55 -0.08 6.61
N ASN A 541 20.00 -0.23 5.37
CA ASN A 541 21.42 -0.28 5.06
C ASN A 541 21.95 1.14 4.82
N LEU A 542 23.13 1.45 5.39
CA LEU A 542 23.86 2.69 5.09
C LEU A 542 23.98 2.90 3.56
N VAL A 543 24.19 1.84 2.78
CA VAL A 543 24.23 1.92 1.30
C VAL A 543 22.96 2.55 0.71
N HIS A 544 21.77 2.19 1.21
CA HIS A 544 20.49 2.77 0.73
C HIS A 544 20.34 4.24 1.17
N ILE A 545 21.01 4.64 2.24
CA ILE A 545 20.99 6.01 2.76
C ILE A 545 22.03 6.89 2.05
N THR A 546 23.14 6.31 1.58
CA THR A 546 24.24 7.01 0.88
C THR A 546 24.11 7.03 -0.64
N ASP A 547 23.47 6.04 -1.27
CA ASP A 547 23.26 5.97 -2.73
C ASP A 547 22.11 6.90 -3.17
N VAL A 548 22.16 8.16 -2.73
CA VAL A 548 21.05 9.13 -2.86
C VAL A 548 20.66 9.43 -4.32
N ALA A 549 21.55 9.15 -5.27
CA ALA A 549 21.31 9.29 -6.71
C ALA A 549 20.42 8.18 -7.29
N ASN A 550 20.40 6.99 -6.67
CA ASN A 550 19.72 5.81 -7.18
C ASN A 550 18.23 5.80 -6.80
N ARG A 551 17.39 6.33 -7.68
CA ARG A 551 15.92 6.39 -7.47
C ARG A 551 15.22 5.04 -7.28
N LYS A 552 15.91 3.89 -7.37
CA LYS A 552 15.36 2.58 -7.01
C LYS A 552 15.48 2.24 -5.52
N THR A 553 16.43 2.85 -4.79
CA THR A 553 16.62 2.62 -3.34
C THR A 553 15.96 3.69 -2.46
N SER A 554 15.39 4.75 -3.05
CA SER A 554 14.60 5.74 -2.31
C SER A 554 13.30 5.13 -1.79
N ILE A 555 12.64 5.77 -0.81
CA ILE A 555 11.36 5.27 -0.26
C ILE A 555 10.32 5.05 -1.37
N ILE A 556 10.13 6.05 -2.25
CA ILE A 556 9.28 5.96 -3.46
C ILE A 556 9.74 4.84 -4.43
N GLY A 557 11.05 4.56 -4.53
CA GLY A 557 11.57 3.46 -5.33
C GLY A 557 11.24 2.09 -4.72
N LEU A 558 11.38 1.97 -3.39
CA LEU A 558 11.10 0.76 -2.61
C LEU A 558 9.59 0.48 -2.49
N ALA A 559 8.74 1.51 -2.54
CA ALA A 559 7.28 1.39 -2.61
C ALA A 559 6.81 0.56 -3.81
N ILE A 560 7.57 0.52 -4.92
CA ILE A 560 7.31 -0.37 -6.06
C ILE A 560 7.34 -1.85 -5.64
N HIS A 561 8.30 -2.22 -4.78
CA HIS A 561 8.42 -3.57 -4.24
C HIS A 561 7.38 -3.85 -3.14
N ALA A 562 7.00 -2.83 -2.37
CA ALA A 562 5.94 -2.91 -1.36
C ALA A 562 4.55 -3.11 -1.98
N LYS A 563 4.19 -2.33 -3.02
CA LYS A 563 2.95 -2.49 -3.79
C LYS A 563 2.90 -3.85 -4.49
N ARG A 564 4.02 -4.37 -5.00
CA ARG A 564 4.10 -5.75 -5.54
C ARG A 564 3.85 -6.80 -4.46
N ALA A 565 4.48 -6.67 -3.29
CA ALA A 565 4.25 -7.57 -2.17
C ALA A 565 2.78 -7.59 -1.73
N LEU A 566 2.13 -6.41 -1.67
CA LEU A 566 0.71 -6.23 -1.37
C LEU A 566 -0.19 -6.97 -2.38
N LEU A 567 -0.16 -6.57 -3.66
CA LEU A 567 -1.09 -7.09 -4.66
C LEU A 567 -0.86 -8.59 -4.93
N GLY A 568 0.40 -9.03 -4.95
CA GLY A 568 0.76 -10.43 -5.19
C GLY A 568 0.55 -11.40 -4.02
N SER A 569 0.08 -10.95 -2.84
CA SER A 569 -0.09 -11.86 -1.68
C SER A 569 -1.32 -11.61 -0.81
N LEU A 570 -1.82 -10.38 -0.69
CA LEU A 570 -2.87 -10.08 0.29
C LEU A 570 -4.19 -10.80 -0.03
N TRP A 571 -4.60 -10.87 -1.30
CA TRP A 571 -5.85 -11.54 -1.69
C TRP A 571 -5.91 -12.99 -1.22
N ASP A 572 -4.90 -13.79 -1.59
CA ASP A 572 -4.75 -15.18 -1.17
C ASP A 572 -4.64 -15.32 0.35
N GLY A 573 -4.00 -14.37 1.03
CA GLY A 573 -3.91 -14.31 2.48
C GLY A 573 -5.27 -14.11 3.17
N MET A 574 -6.10 -13.21 2.65
CA MET A 574 -7.45 -12.94 3.16
C MET A 574 -8.39 -14.12 2.95
N ILE A 575 -8.40 -14.69 1.73
CA ILE A 575 -9.28 -15.81 1.35
C ILE A 575 -9.04 -17.03 2.27
N ARG A 576 -7.77 -17.33 2.60
CA ARG A 576 -7.41 -18.44 3.51
C ARG A 576 -7.84 -18.21 4.96
N ARG A 577 -8.04 -16.95 5.37
CA ARG A 577 -8.37 -16.58 6.77
C ARG A 577 -9.83 -16.18 6.98
N SER A 578 -10.59 -15.89 5.91
CA SER A 578 -11.94 -15.29 5.98
C SER A 578 -11.96 -13.97 6.77
N SER A 579 -10.87 -13.20 6.68
CA SER A 579 -10.66 -11.90 7.34
C SER A 579 -9.78 -11.02 6.46
N TRP A 580 -10.00 -9.70 6.49
CA TRP A 580 -9.39 -8.70 5.62
C TRP A 580 -8.85 -7.50 6.43
N PRO A 581 -7.87 -6.72 5.97
CA PRO A 581 -7.55 -5.46 6.63
C PRO A 581 -8.70 -4.47 6.43
N ASN A 582 -8.82 -3.51 7.35
CA ASN A 582 -9.76 -2.40 7.24
C ASN A 582 -9.12 -1.16 6.61
N VAL A 583 -7.80 -1.04 6.73
CA VAL A 583 -7.02 0.02 6.10
C VAL A 583 -5.82 -0.63 5.43
N ILE A 584 -5.66 -0.41 4.13
CA ILE A 584 -4.47 -0.82 3.38
C ILE A 584 -3.63 0.42 3.12
N GLU A 585 -2.54 0.57 3.87
CA GLU A 585 -1.72 1.78 3.91
C GLU A 585 -0.40 1.60 3.14
N ILE A 586 -0.02 2.55 2.27
CA ILE A 586 1.22 2.47 1.46
C ILE A 586 2.00 3.79 1.40
N ASP A 587 3.31 3.66 1.13
CA ASP A 587 4.14 4.70 0.51
C ASP A 587 3.82 4.81 -0.99
N ASP A 588 4.11 5.95 -1.62
CA ASP A 588 3.84 6.24 -3.04
C ASP A 588 2.40 5.89 -3.48
N PHE A 589 1.42 6.43 -2.73
CA PHE A 589 0.00 6.36 -3.05
C PHE A 589 -0.30 7.16 -4.33
N ARG A 590 -0.26 6.44 -5.43
CA ARG A 590 -0.71 6.87 -6.76
C ARG A 590 -1.27 5.69 -7.53
N GLY A 591 -2.21 5.96 -8.43
CA GLY A 591 -2.89 4.96 -9.23
C GLY A 591 -3.98 4.20 -8.46
N SER A 592 -4.78 3.45 -9.22
CA SER A 592 -6.04 2.85 -8.77
C SER A 592 -5.93 1.50 -8.08
N GLU A 593 -4.74 0.90 -7.96
CA GLU A 593 -4.59 -0.52 -7.63
C GLU A 593 -5.03 -0.84 -6.19
N VAL A 594 -4.69 0.02 -5.22
CA VAL A 594 -5.09 -0.17 -3.82
C VAL A 594 -6.58 0.15 -3.63
N THR A 595 -7.10 1.13 -4.35
CA THR A 595 -8.52 1.53 -4.31
C THR A 595 -9.42 0.45 -4.90
N SER A 596 -9.11 -0.05 -6.09
CA SER A 596 -9.84 -1.17 -6.71
C SER A 596 -9.74 -2.47 -5.90
N LEU A 597 -8.60 -2.74 -5.26
CA LEU A 597 -8.47 -3.83 -4.28
C LEU A 597 -9.41 -3.64 -3.07
N CYS A 598 -9.45 -2.44 -2.47
CA CYS A 598 -10.38 -2.15 -1.36
C CYS A 598 -11.85 -2.28 -1.78
N MET A 599 -12.21 -1.78 -2.97
CA MET A 599 -13.56 -1.94 -3.52
C MET A 599 -13.93 -3.41 -3.77
N ALA A 600 -13.02 -4.22 -4.29
CA ALA A 600 -13.24 -5.66 -4.47
C ALA A 600 -13.33 -6.42 -3.13
N ILE A 601 -12.57 -6.04 -2.10
CA ILE A 601 -12.76 -6.56 -0.74
C ILE A 601 -14.18 -6.22 -0.24
N ASN A 602 -14.63 -4.98 -0.46
CA ASN A 602 -15.95 -4.52 -0.03
C ASN A 602 -17.12 -5.18 -0.78
N ASP A 603 -17.02 -5.43 -2.08
CA ASP A 603 -18.04 -6.18 -2.83
C ASP A 603 -18.03 -7.68 -2.49
N TYR A 604 -16.85 -8.29 -2.42
CA TYR A 604 -16.71 -9.74 -2.26
C TYR A 604 -17.01 -10.25 -0.84
N PHE A 605 -16.50 -9.57 0.19
CA PHE A 605 -16.73 -9.96 1.59
C PHE A 605 -17.95 -9.24 2.21
N ALA A 606 -18.40 -8.14 1.62
CA ALA A 606 -19.42 -7.26 2.19
C ALA A 606 -20.72 -7.18 1.36
N LYS A 607 -21.14 -8.29 0.74
CA LYS A 607 -22.55 -8.49 0.33
C LYS A 607 -23.46 -8.83 1.53
N PRO A 608 -24.69 -8.31 1.61
CA PRO A 608 -25.60 -8.56 2.74
C PRO A 608 -25.98 -10.03 2.94
N SER A 609 -26.18 -10.45 4.19
CA SER A 609 -26.70 -11.77 4.56
C SER A 609 -28.23 -11.77 4.48
N GLY A 610 -28.74 -11.88 3.25
CA GLY A 610 -30.14 -11.63 2.90
C GLY A 610 -30.24 -10.32 2.11
N GLU A 611 -30.80 -10.30 0.91
CA GLU A 611 -31.53 -11.37 0.22
C GLU A 611 -30.63 -12.48 -0.34
N GLY A 612 -31.09 -13.73 -0.28
CA GLY A 612 -30.36 -14.90 -0.80
C GLY A 612 -29.39 -15.58 0.18
N GLU A 613 -29.92 -16.26 1.22
CA GLU A 613 -29.14 -17.22 2.05
C GLU A 613 -28.43 -18.32 1.21
N ALA A 614 -28.85 -18.50 -0.04
CA ALA A 614 -28.28 -19.44 -1.00
C ALA A 614 -27.07 -18.91 -1.80
N SER A 615 -26.53 -17.71 -1.52
CA SER A 615 -25.33 -17.16 -2.18
C SER A 615 -24.07 -17.28 -1.31
N GLY A 616 -23.72 -16.30 -0.47
CA GLY A 616 -22.41 -16.21 0.22
C GLY A 616 -22.08 -17.42 1.11
N ILE A 617 -22.99 -17.81 2.00
CA ILE A 617 -22.81 -18.98 2.88
C ILE A 617 -22.78 -20.27 2.04
N ASN A 618 -23.61 -20.36 1.00
CA ASN A 618 -23.71 -21.53 0.13
C ASN A 618 -22.49 -21.68 -0.81
N VAL A 619 -21.86 -20.58 -1.23
CA VAL A 619 -20.57 -20.57 -1.92
C VAL A 619 -19.49 -21.12 -0.99
N MET A 620 -19.43 -20.65 0.27
CA MET A 620 -18.51 -21.24 1.26
C MET A 620 -18.83 -22.70 1.60
N ALA A 621 -20.10 -23.13 1.61
CA ALA A 621 -20.51 -24.51 1.88
C ALA A 621 -20.38 -25.46 0.68
N LYS A 622 -20.45 -24.96 -0.56
CA LYS A 622 -19.99 -25.67 -1.77
C LYS A 622 -18.47 -25.78 -1.78
N ARG A 623 -17.75 -24.72 -1.39
CA ARG A 623 -16.27 -24.70 -1.31
C ARG A 623 -15.74 -25.70 -0.27
N ARG A 624 -16.35 -25.82 0.92
CA ARG A 624 -15.96 -26.87 1.91
C ARG A 624 -16.07 -28.26 1.31
N ARG A 625 -17.24 -28.62 0.75
CA ARG A 625 -17.45 -29.93 0.10
C ARG A 625 -16.46 -30.18 -1.04
N ARG A 626 -16.29 -29.25 -1.99
CA ARG A 626 -15.31 -29.43 -3.09
C ARG A 626 -13.86 -29.57 -2.58
N VAL A 627 -13.47 -28.89 -1.51
CA VAL A 627 -12.12 -29.05 -0.90
C VAL A 627 -11.98 -30.37 -0.12
N GLU A 628 -13.09 -30.97 0.33
CA GLU A 628 -13.13 -32.31 0.92
C GLU A 628 -13.10 -33.39 -0.18
N ASP A 629 -13.82 -33.18 -1.28
CA ASP A 629 -13.82 -34.03 -2.49
C ASP A 629 -12.42 -34.04 -3.17
N ASP A 630 -11.84 -32.86 -3.45
CA ASP A 630 -10.48 -32.68 -4.00
C ASP A 630 -9.38 -33.33 -3.11
N ARG A 631 -9.70 -33.59 -1.82
CA ARG A 631 -8.82 -34.29 -0.85
C ARG A 631 -9.10 -35.78 -0.72
N ALA A 632 -10.25 -36.26 -1.20
CA ALA A 632 -10.57 -37.68 -1.32
C ALA A 632 -9.95 -38.26 -2.60
N ASP A 633 -10.06 -37.55 -3.72
CA ASP A 633 -9.48 -37.96 -5.03
C ASP A 633 -7.95 -37.88 -5.08
N ALA A 634 -7.31 -37.27 -4.07
CA ALA A 634 -5.86 -37.14 -3.91
C ALA A 634 -5.24 -38.12 -2.89
N ARG A 635 -5.91 -39.25 -2.62
CA ARG A 635 -5.51 -40.28 -1.64
C ARG A 635 -5.60 -41.70 -2.21
#